data_AF-A0A7S1E6P8-F1
#
_entry.id   AF-A0A7S1E6P8-F1
#
_cell.length_a   1.000
_cell.length_b   1.000
_cell.length_c   1.000
_cell.angle_alpha   90.00
_cell.angle_beta   90.00
_cell.angle_gamma   90.00
#
_symmetry.space_group_name_H-M   'P 1'
#
loop_
_entity.id
_entity.type
_entity.pdbx_description
1 polymer ?
#
loop_
_entity_poly.entity_id
_entity_poly.type
_entity_poly.pdbx_seq_one_letter_code
_entity_poly.pdbx_strand_id
1 'polypeptide(L)'
;ANFDDEVFYAGTVTPVLHYCMGGITIDAEGSVLNQDGQKIPGLHAAGEVTGGVHGNNRLGGNSLLECTVFGTIVGKKLPVKERTYKSTLSQQPEVSESKKNDREISVEELEEHNEEGDCWVAIHGKVYDLTEFVEE
;
A
#
# COMPACT_ATOMS: atom_id res chain seq x y z
N ALA A 1 -1.36 45.19 7.97
CA ALA A 1 -2.82 45.04 7.91
C ALA A 1 -3.35 45.18 9.33
N ASN A 2 -4.52 45.79 9.54
CA ASN A 2 -5.16 45.84 10.85
C ASN A 2 -6.07 44.61 10.98
N PHE A 3 -5.96 43.88 12.09
CA PHE A 3 -6.60 42.57 12.31
C PHE A 3 -7.62 42.59 13.48
N ASP A 4 -7.92 43.78 14.01
CA ASP A 4 -8.69 43.95 15.26
C ASP A 4 -10.13 43.36 15.23
N ASP A 5 -10.73 43.20 14.04
CA ASP A 5 -12.11 42.70 13.87
C ASP A 5 -12.19 41.30 13.20
N GLU A 6 -11.07 40.58 13.09
CA GLU A 6 -11.06 39.26 12.47
C GLU A 6 -11.33 38.12 13.47
N VAL A 7 -12.07 37.11 13.01
CA VAL A 7 -12.34 35.89 13.80
C VAL A 7 -11.21 34.90 13.56
N PHE A 8 -10.51 34.55 14.62
CA PHE A 8 -9.41 33.58 14.59
C PHE A 8 -9.88 32.20 15.03
N TYR A 9 -9.38 31.17 14.34
CA TYR A 9 -9.52 29.78 14.72
C TYR A 9 -8.13 29.20 15.02
N ALA A 10 -8.05 28.36 16.05
CA ALA A 10 -6.85 27.62 16.39
C ALA A 10 -7.18 26.15 16.57
N GLY A 11 -6.31 25.28 16.08
CA GLY A 11 -6.42 23.83 16.22
C GLY A 11 -5.03 23.23 16.35
N THR A 12 -4.93 22.14 17.11
CA THR A 12 -3.69 21.38 17.26
C THR A 12 -3.59 20.34 16.16
N VAL A 13 -2.42 20.20 15.55
CA VAL A 13 -2.15 19.20 14.51
C VAL A 13 -0.88 18.43 14.86
N THR A 14 -0.82 17.17 14.46
CA THR A 14 0.37 16.31 14.60
C THR A 14 0.56 15.49 13.32
N PRO A 15 1.81 15.20 12.91
CA PRO A 15 2.06 14.26 11.82
C PRO A 15 1.52 12.87 12.14
N VAL A 16 1.02 12.19 11.10
CA VAL A 16 0.61 10.78 11.15
C VAL A 16 1.03 10.11 9.84
N LEU A 17 1.23 8.79 9.85
CA LEU A 17 1.37 8.00 8.63
C LEU A 17 0.15 8.27 7.73
N HIS A 18 0.42 8.64 6.47
CA HIS A 18 -0.62 9.14 5.57
C HIS A 18 -0.62 8.49 4.19
N TYR A 19 0.55 8.18 3.63
CA TYR A 19 0.66 7.60 2.29
C TYR A 19 1.88 6.68 2.20
N CYS A 20 1.71 5.55 1.52
CA CYS A 20 2.81 4.64 1.20
C CYS A 20 3.24 4.84 -0.25
N MET A 21 4.38 5.52 -0.48
CA MET A 21 4.87 5.78 -1.84
C MET A 21 5.47 4.55 -2.52
N GLY A 22 5.94 3.58 -1.73
CA GLY A 22 6.42 2.29 -2.22
C GLY A 22 5.28 1.34 -2.59
N GLY A 23 5.60 0.26 -3.28
CA GLY A 23 4.60 -0.72 -3.68
C GLY A 23 5.05 -1.58 -4.84
N ILE A 24 4.09 -2.18 -5.54
CA ILE A 24 4.32 -3.03 -6.69
C ILE A 24 4.88 -2.19 -7.85
N THR A 25 6.03 -2.58 -8.40
CA THR A 25 6.61 -1.93 -9.57
C THR A 25 5.74 -2.16 -10.81
N ILE A 26 5.39 -1.07 -11.49
CA ILE A 26 4.63 -1.08 -12.73
C ILE A 26 5.36 -0.32 -13.85
N ASP A 27 5.08 -0.68 -15.09
CA ASP A 27 5.42 0.15 -16.25
C ASP A 27 4.40 1.29 -16.47
N ALA A 28 4.64 2.14 -17.47
CA ALA A 28 3.72 3.21 -17.87
C ALA A 28 2.34 2.69 -18.35
N GLU A 29 2.26 1.37 -18.59
CA GLU A 29 1.06 0.67 -18.98
C GLU A 29 0.26 0.08 -17.80
N GLY A 30 0.77 0.19 -16.56
CA GLY A 30 0.19 -0.42 -15.37
C GLY A 30 0.36 -1.94 -15.30
N SER A 31 1.30 -2.51 -16.07
CA SER A 31 1.67 -3.93 -16.02
C SER A 31 2.67 -4.15 -14.89
N VAL A 32 2.47 -5.18 -14.08
CA VAL A 32 3.37 -5.49 -12.97
C VAL A 32 4.67 -6.09 -13.50
N LEU A 33 5.80 -5.64 -12.94
CA LEU A 33 7.13 -6.13 -13.27
C LEU A 33 7.66 -7.09 -12.19
N ASN A 34 8.37 -8.13 -12.62
CA ASN A 34 9.13 -9.01 -11.72
C ASN A 34 10.49 -8.39 -11.35
N GLN A 35 11.29 -9.12 -10.57
CA GLN A 35 12.62 -8.67 -10.13
C GLN A 35 13.60 -8.43 -11.29
N ASP A 36 13.42 -9.11 -12.42
CA ASP A 36 14.22 -8.94 -13.64
C ASP A 36 13.71 -7.79 -14.53
N GLY A 37 12.71 -7.02 -14.08
CA GLY A 37 12.08 -5.94 -14.85
C GLY A 37 11.16 -6.42 -15.98
N GLN A 38 10.80 -7.70 -16.00
CA GLN A 38 9.94 -8.31 -17.01
C GLN A 38 8.47 -8.27 -16.59
N LYS A 39 7.58 -8.03 -17.57
CA LYS A 39 6.13 -8.00 -17.33
C LYS A 39 5.62 -9.36 -16.90
N ILE A 40 4.82 -9.41 -15.84
CA ILE A 40 4.08 -10.61 -15.42
C ILE A 40 2.77 -10.66 -16.21
N PRO A 41 2.57 -11.63 -17.13
CA PRO A 41 1.41 -11.62 -18.03
C PRO A 41 0.08 -11.67 -17.28
N GLY A 42 -0.82 -10.73 -17.59
CA GLY A 42 -2.16 -10.66 -17.01
C GLY A 42 -2.23 -10.03 -15.61
N LEU A 43 -1.09 -9.63 -15.03
CA LEU A 43 -1.04 -8.96 -13.74
C LEU A 43 -0.85 -7.45 -13.92
N HIS A 44 -1.80 -6.68 -13.40
CA HIS A 44 -1.81 -5.22 -13.45
C HIS A 44 -2.07 -4.65 -12.06
N ALA A 45 -1.56 -3.45 -11.80
CA ALA A 45 -1.77 -2.73 -10.55
C ALA A 45 -1.94 -1.23 -10.81
N ALA A 46 -2.69 -0.55 -9.95
CA ALA A 46 -2.95 0.90 -10.03
C ALA A 46 -3.29 1.47 -8.65
N GLY A 47 -2.93 2.72 -8.41
CA GLY A 47 -3.18 3.43 -7.16
C GLY A 47 -2.10 3.17 -6.10
N GLU A 48 -2.41 3.43 -4.83
CA GLU A 48 -1.44 3.39 -3.72
C GLU A 48 -0.78 2.02 -3.48
N VAL A 49 -1.30 0.95 -4.06
CA VAL A 49 -0.62 -0.37 -4.06
C VAL A 49 0.65 -0.38 -4.92
N THR A 50 0.83 0.61 -5.80
CA THR A 50 1.94 0.71 -6.74
C THR A 50 3.06 1.61 -6.24
N GLY A 51 4.28 1.26 -6.60
CA GLY A 51 5.47 2.03 -6.27
C GLY A 51 6.01 2.82 -7.46
N GLY A 52 6.78 3.89 -7.16
CA GLY A 52 7.59 4.61 -8.15
C GLY A 52 6.96 5.86 -8.76
N VAL A 53 5.63 5.98 -8.77
CA VAL A 53 4.92 7.15 -9.33
C VAL A 53 5.27 8.45 -8.58
N HIS A 54 5.44 8.35 -7.27
CA HIS A 54 5.64 9.51 -6.39
C HIS A 54 7.08 9.69 -5.89
N GLY A 55 8.00 8.78 -6.25
CA GLY A 55 9.35 8.75 -5.67
C GLY A 55 9.31 8.70 -4.14
N ASN A 56 10.15 9.49 -3.48
CA ASN A 56 10.27 9.49 -2.01
C ASN A 56 9.22 10.34 -1.28
N ASN A 57 8.52 11.22 -1.99
CA ASN A 57 7.52 12.09 -1.36
C ASN A 57 6.42 12.45 -2.35
N ARG A 58 5.21 12.06 -2.01
CA ARG A 58 4.03 12.40 -2.81
C ARG A 58 3.64 13.86 -2.63
N LEU A 59 3.41 14.55 -3.74
CA LEU A 59 2.80 15.89 -3.74
C LEU A 59 1.29 15.82 -3.43
N GLY A 60 0.81 16.76 -2.61
CA GLY A 60 -0.60 16.91 -2.26
C GLY A 60 -1.50 16.96 -3.50
N GLY A 61 -2.59 16.17 -3.51
CA GLY A 61 -3.52 16.07 -4.63
C GLY A 61 -3.20 15.01 -5.68
N ASN A 62 -1.97 14.45 -5.71
CA ASN A 62 -1.59 13.49 -6.75
C ASN A 62 -2.13 12.06 -6.56
N SER A 63 -2.49 11.59 -5.35
CA SER A 63 -2.98 10.21 -5.15
C SER A 63 -4.27 9.92 -5.91
N LEU A 64 -5.25 10.84 -5.83
CA LEU A 64 -6.52 10.68 -6.54
C LEU A 64 -6.31 10.71 -8.06
N LEU A 65 -5.37 11.54 -8.51
CA LEU A 65 -4.98 11.61 -9.91
C LEU A 65 -4.33 10.30 -10.37
N GLU A 66 -3.39 9.75 -9.59
CA GLU A 66 -2.77 8.44 -9.86
C GLU A 66 -3.82 7.35 -9.98
N CYS A 67 -4.70 7.20 -8.98
CA CYS A 67 -5.77 6.21 -8.99
C CYS A 67 -6.64 6.33 -10.25
N THR A 68 -7.00 7.55 -10.62
CA THR A 68 -7.86 7.79 -11.79
C THR A 68 -7.14 7.50 -13.09
N VAL A 69 -5.89 7.94 -13.24
CA VAL A 69 -5.09 7.79 -14.46
C VAL A 69 -4.71 6.32 -14.68
N PHE A 70 -4.01 5.70 -13.71
CA PHE A 70 -3.57 4.31 -13.85
C PHE A 70 -4.75 3.34 -13.80
N GLY A 71 -5.77 3.61 -12.99
CA GLY A 71 -7.01 2.83 -12.99
C GLY A 71 -7.69 2.84 -14.36
N THR A 72 -7.71 3.99 -15.04
CA THR A 72 -8.23 4.09 -16.42
C THR A 72 -7.34 3.36 -17.43
N ILE A 73 -6.01 3.51 -17.34
CA ILE A 73 -5.06 2.84 -18.24
C ILE A 73 -5.20 1.33 -18.16
N VAL A 74 -5.22 0.78 -16.94
CA VAL A 74 -5.40 -0.65 -16.67
C VAL A 74 -6.80 -1.10 -17.07
N GLY A 75 -7.83 -0.36 -16.67
CA GLY A 75 -9.23 -0.69 -16.95
C GLY A 75 -9.55 -0.79 -18.45
N LYS A 76 -8.90 0.00 -19.30
CA LYS A 76 -9.05 -0.08 -20.77
C LYS A 76 -8.42 -1.34 -21.40
N LYS A 77 -7.47 -1.97 -20.70
CA LYS A 77 -6.74 -3.16 -21.19
C LYS A 77 -7.39 -4.45 -20.75
N LEU A 78 -8.07 -4.43 -19.61
CA LEU A 78 -8.72 -5.59 -19.06
C LEU A 78 -10.09 -5.80 -19.73
N PRO A 79 -10.36 -6.99 -20.29
CA PRO A 79 -11.69 -7.29 -20.78
C PRO A 79 -12.64 -7.30 -19.58
N VAL A 80 -13.68 -6.48 -19.63
CA VAL A 80 -14.82 -6.59 -18.73
C VAL A 80 -15.57 -7.85 -19.15
N LYS A 81 -15.16 -9.00 -18.61
CA LYS A 81 -15.96 -10.22 -18.75
C LYS A 81 -17.31 -9.95 -18.11
N GLU A 82 -18.38 -10.26 -18.82
CA GLU A 82 -19.70 -10.37 -18.20
C GLU A 82 -19.54 -11.22 -16.95
N ARG A 83 -20.05 -10.71 -15.82
CA ARG A 83 -19.95 -11.40 -14.53
C ARG A 83 -20.77 -12.69 -14.66
N THR A 84 -20.16 -13.76 -15.15
CA THR A 84 -20.78 -15.07 -15.17
C THR A 84 -20.78 -15.55 -13.74
N TYR A 85 -21.85 -15.27 -13.01
CA TYR A 85 -22.09 -15.87 -11.70
C TYR A 85 -22.38 -17.36 -11.92
N LYS A 86 -21.33 -18.14 -12.24
CA LYS A 86 -21.38 -19.57 -11.96
C LYS A 86 -21.24 -19.67 -10.44
N SER A 87 -22.36 -20.00 -9.80
CA SER A 87 -22.42 -20.44 -8.42
C SER A 87 -21.53 -21.68 -8.24
N THR A 88 -20.21 -21.47 -8.14
CA THR A 88 -19.26 -22.48 -7.68
C THR A 88 -18.86 -22.09 -6.26
N LEU A 89 -19.84 -22.02 -5.36
CA LEU A 89 -19.65 -21.85 -3.92
C LEU A 89 -19.09 -23.12 -3.24
N SER A 90 -18.45 -24.03 -3.97
CA SER A 90 -18.03 -25.32 -3.43
C SER A 90 -16.69 -25.85 -3.95
N GLN A 91 -15.93 -25.09 -4.74
CA GLN A 91 -14.58 -25.49 -5.13
C GLN A 91 -13.66 -24.28 -5.03
N GLN A 92 -13.24 -23.97 -3.81
CA GLN A 92 -11.98 -23.25 -3.64
C GLN A 92 -10.91 -24.11 -4.33
N PRO A 93 -10.05 -23.55 -5.21
CA PRO A 93 -8.82 -24.25 -5.55
C PRO A 93 -8.11 -24.56 -4.24
N GLU A 94 -7.63 -25.79 -4.05
CA GLU A 94 -6.77 -26.13 -2.92
C GLU A 94 -5.57 -25.17 -2.97
N VAL A 95 -5.60 -24.14 -2.13
CA VAL A 95 -4.41 -23.39 -1.78
C VAL A 95 -3.59 -24.40 -0.99
N SER A 96 -2.54 -24.94 -1.60
CA SER A 96 -1.58 -25.75 -0.87
C SER A 96 -1.12 -24.91 0.32
N GLU A 97 -1.46 -25.35 1.53
CA GLU A 97 -0.99 -24.72 2.77
C GLU A 97 0.53 -24.69 2.73
N SER A 98 1.12 -23.55 2.36
CA SER A 98 2.49 -23.29 2.74
C SER A 98 2.44 -23.18 4.25
N LYS A 99 2.84 -24.22 4.97
CA LYS A 99 3.10 -24.14 6.41
C LYS A 99 4.19 -23.10 6.64
N LYS A 100 3.80 -21.83 6.75
CA LYS A 100 4.62 -20.79 7.34
C LYS A 100 4.34 -20.84 8.83
N ASN A 101 5.38 -21.13 9.61
CA ASN A 101 5.37 -21.02 11.06
C ASN A 101 5.12 -19.55 11.40
N ASP A 102 3.85 -19.20 11.54
CA ASP A 102 3.43 -17.88 11.94
C ASP A 102 3.59 -17.79 13.46
N ARG A 103 4.68 -17.16 13.89
CA ARG A 103 4.96 -16.88 15.30
C ARG A 103 3.93 -15.87 15.80
N GLU A 104 3.10 -16.26 16.76
CA GLU A 104 2.24 -15.33 17.52
C GLU A 104 3.13 -14.52 18.45
N ILE A 105 3.04 -13.19 18.37
CA ILE A 105 3.83 -12.27 19.18
C ILE A 105 2.92 -11.62 20.22
N SER A 106 3.34 -11.70 21.46
CA SER A 106 2.61 -11.17 22.63
C SER A 106 2.73 -9.64 22.72
N VAL A 107 1.80 -8.99 23.41
CA VAL A 107 1.84 -7.52 23.62
C VAL A 107 3.11 -7.14 24.37
N GLU A 108 3.55 -8.01 25.27
CA GLU A 108 4.74 -7.86 26.08
C GLU A 108 6.03 -7.87 25.25
N GLU A 109 6.12 -8.73 24.22
CA GLU A 109 7.26 -8.75 23.30
C GLU A 109 7.28 -7.49 22.41
N LEU A 110 6.13 -6.95 22.03
CA LEU A 110 6.06 -5.69 21.27
C LEU A 110 6.53 -4.50 22.13
N GLU A 111 6.28 -4.51 23.44
CA GLU A 111 6.68 -3.45 24.37
C GLU A 111 8.20 -3.39 24.61
N GLU A 112 8.94 -4.49 24.38
CA GLU A 112 10.41 -4.55 24.49
C GLU A 112 11.13 -3.83 23.34
N HIS A 113 10.44 -3.53 22.23
CA HIS A 113 11.00 -2.92 21.01
C HIS A 113 10.46 -1.49 20.80
N ASN A 114 10.77 -0.61 21.74
CA ASN A 114 10.26 0.77 21.81
C ASN A 114 11.36 1.85 21.75
N GLU A 115 12.57 1.48 21.31
CA GLU A 115 13.68 2.42 21.21
C GLU A 115 13.53 3.32 19.96
N GLU A 116 14.17 4.50 19.96
CA GLU A 116 14.00 5.54 18.92
C GLU A 116 14.40 5.06 17.50
N GLY A 117 15.18 3.98 17.41
CA GLY A 117 15.61 3.35 16.15
C GLY A 117 14.75 2.18 15.68
N ASP A 118 13.75 1.75 16.45
CA ASP A 118 12.96 0.55 16.17
C ASP A 118 11.77 0.85 15.26
N CYS A 119 11.68 0.21 14.09
CA CYS A 119 10.49 0.27 13.23
C CYS A 119 9.80 -1.10 13.13
N TRP A 120 8.87 -1.37 14.06
CA TRP A 120 8.21 -2.67 14.15
C TRP A 120 6.71 -2.51 13.86
N VAL A 121 6.16 -3.38 13.01
CA VAL A 121 4.76 -3.30 12.58
C VAL A 121 4.03 -4.62 12.82
N ALA A 122 2.91 -4.58 13.53
CA ALA A 122 2.04 -5.73 13.75
C ALA A 122 0.92 -5.80 12.69
N ILE A 123 0.91 -6.84 11.85
CA ILE A 123 -0.11 -7.06 10.82
C ILE A 123 -0.63 -8.50 10.96
N HIS A 124 -1.94 -8.66 11.20
CA HIS A 124 -2.61 -9.96 11.34
C HIS A 124 -1.96 -10.92 12.36
N GLY A 125 -1.55 -10.42 13.53
CA GLY A 125 -0.96 -11.24 14.59
C GLY A 125 0.52 -11.61 14.38
N LYS A 126 1.17 -11.01 13.37
CA LYS A 126 2.61 -11.12 13.12
C LYS A 126 3.26 -9.76 13.27
N VAL A 127 4.44 -9.70 13.88
CA VAL A 127 5.26 -8.49 13.94
C VAL A 127 6.39 -8.61 12.92
N TYR A 128 6.60 -7.54 12.18
CA TYR A 128 7.65 -7.38 11.20
C TYR A 128 8.62 -6.33 11.73
N ASP A 129 9.88 -6.72 11.91
CA ASP A 129 10.97 -5.77 12.06
C ASP A 129 11.26 -5.16 10.68
N LEU A 130 10.96 -3.88 10.53
CA LEU A 130 11.21 -3.09 9.34
C LEU A 130 12.35 -2.09 9.54
N THR A 131 13.12 -2.22 10.63
CA THR A 131 14.20 -1.29 11.00
C THR A 131 15.22 -1.15 9.87
N GLU A 132 15.56 -2.24 9.19
CA GLU A 132 16.47 -2.22 8.02
C GLU A 132 15.91 -1.46 6.80
N PHE A 133 14.60 -1.22 6.74
CA PHE A 133 13.95 -0.47 5.64
C PHE A 133 13.78 1.02 5.97
N VAL A 134 14.08 1.42 7.20
CA VAL A 134 14.11 2.80 7.66
C VAL A 134 15.57 3.26 7.68
N GLU A 135 16.17 3.41 6.49
CA GLU A 135 17.43 4.17 6.40
C GLU A 135 17.15 5.65 6.71
N GLU A 136 18.10 6.32 7.40
CA GLU A 136 18.05 7.72 7.86
C GLU A 136 17.60 8.76 6.80
#